data_AF-A0A1F7BFR6-F1
#
_entry.id   AF-A0A1F7BFR6-F1
#
_cell.length_a   1.000
_cell.length_b   1.000
_cell.length_c   1.000
_cell.angle_alpha   90.00
_cell.angle_beta   90.00
_cell.angle_gamma   90.00
#
_symmetry.space_group_name_H-M   'P 1'
#
loop_
_entity.id
_entity.type
_entity.pdbx_description
1 polymer ?
#
loop_
_entity_poly.entity_id
_entity_poly.type
_entity_poly.pdbx_seq_one_letter_code
_entity_poly.pdbx_strand_id
1 'polypeptide(L)'
;MPRTSKYTPELVEQIIRLIEAGTYAVEACMVVGISEETYYKWLRTKPELSESIKKARAKAISVRLMRIDKAGRDGYWQADAWWLERVARDRFGRNPPKKPNHTNITLGFEPKSAFIHPEETY
;
A
#
# COMPACT_ATOMS: atom_id res chain seq x y z
N MET A 1 -35.30 -2.71 5.73
CA MET A 1 -35.45 -1.92 6.97
C MET A 1 -34.06 -1.40 7.35
N PRO A 2 -33.83 -0.08 7.50
CA PRO A 2 -32.57 0.39 8.07
C PRO A 2 -32.54 -0.03 9.54
N ARG A 3 -31.67 -0.98 9.88
CA ARG A 3 -31.47 -1.41 11.26
C ARG A 3 -30.77 -0.28 11.99
N THR A 4 -31.51 0.54 12.74
CA THR A 4 -30.94 1.55 13.63
C THR A 4 -30.19 0.84 14.74
N SER A 5 -28.91 0.55 14.50
CA SER A 5 -28.03 0.00 15.53
C SER A 5 -27.90 1.03 16.65
N LYS A 6 -28.38 0.67 17.84
CA LYS A 6 -28.20 1.51 19.02
C LYS A 6 -26.71 1.57 19.36
N TYR A 7 -26.26 2.73 19.81
CA TYR A 7 -24.92 2.87 20.36
C TYR A 7 -24.86 2.13 21.70
N THR A 8 -24.18 1.00 21.75
CA THR A 8 -23.95 0.24 22.99
C THR A 8 -22.45 0.09 23.25
N PRO A 9 -22.01 0.13 24.52
CA PRO A 9 -20.59 -0.06 24.87
C PRO A 9 -20.00 -1.37 24.33
N GLU A 10 -20.79 -2.45 24.31
CA GLU A 10 -20.35 -3.78 23.88
C GLU A 10 -20.05 -3.81 22.37
N LEU A 11 -20.91 -3.17 21.56
CA LEU A 11 -20.69 -3.05 20.11
C LEU A 11 -19.45 -2.23 19.83
N VAL A 12 -19.26 -1.13 20.56
CA VAL A 12 -18.08 -0.27 20.44
C VAL A 12 -16.80 -1.04 20.77
N GLU A 13 -16.81 -1.79 21.87
CA GLU A 13 -15.67 -2.62 22.26
C GLU A 13 -15.36 -3.68 21.21
N GLN A 14 -16.38 -4.32 20.64
CA GLN A 14 -16.19 -5.29 19.56
C GLN A 14 -15.57 -4.65 18.32
N ILE A 15 -16.01 -3.45 17.91
CA ILE A 15 -15.41 -2.71 16.80
C ILE A 15 -13.95 -2.41 17.10
N ILE A 16 -13.64 -1.90 18.30
CA ILE A 16 -12.26 -1.58 18.72
C ILE A 16 -11.38 -2.83 18.61
N ARG A 17 -11.83 -3.98 19.14
CA ARG A 17 -11.10 -5.25 19.08
C ARG A 17 -10.82 -5.70 17.64
N LEU A 18 -11.79 -5.55 16.73
CA LEU A 18 -11.61 -5.89 15.31
C LEU A 18 -10.57 -4.99 14.64
N ILE A 19 -10.61 -3.68 14.91
CA ILE A 19 -9.62 -2.73 14.41
C ILE A 19 -8.22 -3.01 14.97
N GLU A 20 -8.10 -3.36 16.26
CA GLU A 20 -6.83 -3.80 16.86
C GLU A 20 -6.30 -5.09 16.19
N ALA A 21 -7.23 -5.98 15.84
CA ALA A 21 -6.94 -7.16 15.04
C ALA A 21 -6.61 -6.83 13.57
N GLY A 22 -6.57 -5.56 13.17
CA GLY A 22 -6.08 -5.08 11.88
C GLY A 22 -7.08 -5.17 10.74
N THR A 23 -8.38 -5.33 11.02
CA THR A 23 -9.42 -5.25 9.99
C THR A 23 -9.64 -3.80 9.57
N TYR A 24 -10.17 -3.55 8.36
CA TYR A 24 -10.66 -2.22 8.04
C TYR A 24 -12.00 -1.94 8.74
N ALA A 25 -12.35 -0.67 8.79
CA ALA A 25 -13.56 -0.21 9.47
C ALA A 25 -14.84 -0.76 8.83
N VAL A 26 -14.84 -0.93 7.51
CA VAL A 26 -15.99 -1.44 6.76
C VAL A 26 -16.31 -2.87 7.18
N GLU A 27 -15.32 -3.77 7.20
CA GLU A 27 -15.51 -5.15 7.61
C GLU A 27 -15.84 -5.25 9.10
N ALA A 28 -15.22 -4.41 9.94
CA ALA A 28 -15.59 -4.35 11.35
C ALA A 28 -17.06 -3.96 11.53
N CYS A 29 -17.55 -2.99 10.74
CA CYS A 29 -18.95 -2.60 10.73
C CYS A 29 -19.86 -3.73 10.25
N MET A 30 -19.48 -4.44 9.18
CA MET A 30 -20.22 -5.58 8.65
C MET A 30 -20.35 -6.72 9.66
N VAL A 31 -19.26 -7.06 10.35
CA VAL A 31 -19.23 -8.11 11.39
C VAL A 31 -20.15 -7.76 12.55
N VAL A 32 -20.16 -6.50 12.96
CA VAL A 32 -21.00 -5.99 14.07
C VAL A 32 -22.44 -5.66 13.57
N GLY A 33 -22.64 -5.69 12.25
CA GLY A 33 -23.89 -5.48 11.53
C GLY A 33 -24.33 -4.01 11.42
N ILE A 34 -23.46 -3.03 11.66
CA ILE A 34 -23.80 -1.61 11.56
C ILE A 34 -23.50 -1.08 10.17
N SER A 35 -24.22 -0.04 9.73
CA SER A 35 -23.85 0.64 8.49
C SER A 35 -22.59 1.49 8.69
N GLU A 36 -21.77 1.58 7.66
CA GLU A 36 -20.57 2.45 7.67
C GLU A 36 -20.93 3.92 7.94
N GLU A 37 -22.08 4.38 7.44
CA GLU A 37 -22.59 5.73 7.72
C GLU A 37 -22.83 5.94 9.23
N THR A 38 -23.40 4.95 9.91
CA THR A 38 -23.64 5.00 11.36
C THR A 38 -22.32 5.08 12.12
N TYR A 39 -21.33 4.28 11.70
CA TYR A 39 -20.00 4.31 12.28
C TYR A 39 -19.33 5.68 12.16
N TYR A 40 -19.30 6.29 10.97
CA TYR A 40 -18.71 7.62 10.81
C TYR A 40 -19.52 8.70 11.53
N LYS A 41 -20.85 8.57 11.60
CA LYS A 41 -21.67 9.45 12.44
C LYS A 41 -21.25 9.36 13.90
N TRP A 42 -20.98 8.16 14.42
CA TRP A 42 -20.49 7.99 15.78
C TRP A 42 -19.10 8.59 15.97
N LEU A 43 -18.17 8.40 15.03
CA LEU A 43 -16.84 9.01 15.09
C LEU A 43 -16.88 10.54 15.14
N ARG A 44 -17.81 11.17 14.41
CA ARG A 44 -17.99 12.64 14.43
C ARG A 44 -18.63 13.14 15.71
N THR A 45 -19.55 12.37 16.29
CA THR A 45 -20.34 12.79 17.45
C THR A 45 -19.75 12.36 18.80
N LYS A 46 -18.77 11.44 18.80
CA LYS A 46 -18.19 10.84 20.00
C LYS A 46 -16.66 10.87 19.95
N PRO A 47 -16.04 11.93 20.48
CA PRO A 47 -14.58 12.08 20.49
C PRO A 47 -13.84 10.92 21.17
N GLU A 48 -14.37 10.37 22.26
CA GLU A 48 -13.76 9.25 22.99
C GLU A 48 -13.67 7.98 22.14
N LEU A 49 -14.72 7.67 21.36
CA LEU A 49 -14.70 6.57 20.41
C LEU A 49 -13.65 6.82 19.33
N SER A 50 -13.62 8.04 18.78
CA SER A 50 -12.66 8.42 17.75
C SER A 50 -11.22 8.21 18.22
N GLU A 51 -10.91 8.63 19.44
CA GLU A 51 -9.58 8.45 20.01
C GLU A 51 -9.26 6.98 20.29
N SER A 52 -10.23 6.22 20.79
CA SER A 52 -10.08 4.78 21.00
C SER A 52 -9.79 4.04 19.69
N ILE A 53 -10.45 4.42 18.59
CA ILE A 53 -10.22 3.85 17.25
C ILE A 53 -8.84 4.24 16.71
N LYS A 54 -8.37 5.46 16.92
CA LYS A 54 -7.00 5.86 16.54
C LYS A 54 -5.97 5.02 17.30
N LYS A 55 -6.15 4.87 18.61
CA LYS A 55 -5.29 4.02 19.44
C LYS A 55 -5.31 2.57 18.98
N ALA A 56 -6.48 2.03 18.64
CA ALA A 56 -6.62 0.68 18.12
C ALA A 56 -5.84 0.48 16.80
N ARG A 57 -5.92 1.44 15.87
CA ARG A 57 -5.15 1.42 14.62
C ARG A 57 -3.64 1.48 14.87
N ALA A 58 -3.20 2.37 15.75
CA ALA A 58 -1.78 2.47 16.12
C ALA A 58 -1.26 1.16 16.73
N LYS A 59 -2.05 0.53 17.60
CA LYS A 59 -1.73 -0.78 18.19
C LYS A 59 -1.69 -1.88 17.13
N ALA A 60 -2.65 -1.90 16.21
CA ALA A 60 -2.66 -2.85 15.11
C ALA A 60 -1.35 -2.78 14.31
N ILE A 61 -0.93 -1.56 13.91
CA ILE A 61 0.34 -1.32 13.20
C ILE A 61 1.52 -1.80 14.04
N SER A 62 1.60 -1.40 15.31
CA SER A 62 2.70 -1.79 16.22
C SER A 62 2.86 -3.31 16.32
N VAL A 63 1.77 -4.06 16.45
CA VAL A 63 1.79 -5.53 16.50
C VAL A 63 2.36 -6.13 15.20
N ARG A 64 2.04 -5.56 14.04
CA ARG A 64 2.58 -6.06 12.76
C ARG A 64 4.06 -5.74 12.64
N LEU A 65 4.47 -4.54 13.03
CA LEU A 65 5.88 -4.16 13.06
C LEU A 65 6.70 -5.11 13.94
N MET A 66 6.21 -5.46 15.13
CA MET A 66 6.87 -6.45 16.00
C MET A 66 7.00 -7.83 15.33
N ARG A 67 6.01 -8.25 14.55
CA ARG A 67 6.08 -9.52 13.81
C ARG A 67 7.11 -9.48 12.68
N ILE A 68 7.19 -8.36 11.97
CA ILE A 68 8.17 -8.15 10.89
C ILE A 68 9.59 -8.11 11.47
N ASP A 69 9.79 -7.35 12.54
CA ASP A 69 11.07 -7.27 13.26
C ASP A 69 11.50 -8.65 13.80
N LYS A 70 10.56 -9.42 14.37
CA LYS A 70 10.83 -10.81 14.77
C LYS A 70 11.26 -11.67 13.58
N ALA A 71 10.59 -11.56 12.43
CA ALA A 71 10.95 -12.34 11.24
C ALA A 71 12.37 -12.00 10.74
N GLY A 72 12.78 -10.73 10.75
CA GLY A 72 14.16 -10.33 10.44
C GLY A 72 15.16 -10.98 11.40
N ARG A 73 14.90 -10.89 12.72
CA ARG A 73 15.71 -11.55 13.76
C ARG A 73 15.78 -13.07 13.64
N ASP A 74 14.72 -13.70 13.17
CA ASP A 74 14.65 -15.15 12.92
C ASP A 74 15.36 -15.57 11.61
N GLY A 75 15.98 -14.64 10.88
CA GLY A 75 16.80 -14.91 9.70
C GLY A 75 16.11 -14.72 8.36
N TYR A 76 14.84 -14.27 8.34
CA TYR A 76 14.14 -13.91 7.10
C TYR A 76 14.55 -12.51 6.64
N TRP A 77 15.70 -12.42 5.97
CA TRP A 77 16.28 -11.16 5.49
C TRP A 77 15.31 -10.30 4.66
N GLN A 78 14.31 -10.92 4.00
CA GLN A 78 13.28 -10.22 3.24
C GLN A 78 12.47 -9.25 4.12
N ALA A 79 12.30 -9.53 5.41
CA ALA A 79 11.61 -8.65 6.34
C ALA A 79 12.39 -7.35 6.56
N ASP A 80 13.70 -7.45 6.77
CA ASP A 80 14.60 -6.29 6.91
C ASP A 80 14.70 -5.50 5.60
N ALA A 81 14.82 -6.21 4.46
CA ALA A 81 14.83 -5.58 3.14
C ALA A 81 13.51 -4.82 2.88
N TRP A 82 12.36 -5.44 3.14
CA TRP A 82 11.05 -4.81 2.98
C TRP A 82 10.90 -3.53 3.83
N TRP A 83 11.45 -3.54 5.05
CA TRP A 83 11.45 -2.39 5.96
C TRP A 83 12.35 -1.27 5.44
N LEU A 84 13.58 -1.59 5.04
CA LEU A 84 14.55 -0.63 4.49
C LEU A 84 14.04 0.05 3.22
N GLU A 85 13.40 -0.69 2.32
CA GLU A 85 12.78 -0.15 1.10
C GLU A 85 11.73 0.94 1.39
N ARG A 86 11.10 0.91 2.57
CA ARG A 86 10.03 1.84 2.96
C ARG A 86 10.52 3.00 3.80
N VAL A 87 11.37 2.72 4.79
CA VAL A 87 11.88 3.75 5.70
C VAL A 87 13.01 4.56 5.08
N ALA A 88 13.85 3.92 4.27
CA ALA A 88 14.96 4.54 3.58
C ALA A 88 14.79 4.39 2.06
N ARG A 89 13.59 4.74 1.56
CA ARG A 89 13.20 4.61 0.16
C ARG A 89 14.19 5.26 -0.82
N ASP A 90 14.77 6.40 -0.47
CA ASP A 90 15.74 7.07 -1.37
C ASP A 90 17.04 6.28 -1.53
N ARG A 91 17.37 5.40 -0.59
CA ARG A 91 18.61 4.60 -0.60
C ARG A 91 18.37 3.17 -1.09
N PHE A 92 17.26 2.56 -0.70
CA PHE A 92 16.99 1.14 -0.93
C PHE A 92 15.72 0.89 -1.75
N GLY A 93 14.90 1.92 -1.99
CA GLY A 93 13.69 1.80 -2.79
C GLY A 93 13.98 1.58 -4.27
N ARG A 94 12.99 1.06 -4.98
CA ARG A 94 13.08 0.90 -6.44
C ARG A 94 13.17 2.26 -7.12
N ASN A 95 14.29 2.52 -7.77
CA ASN A 95 14.39 3.64 -8.70
C ASN A 95 13.43 3.40 -9.88
N PRO A 96 12.65 4.41 -10.30
CA PRO A 96 11.90 4.30 -11.54
C PRO A 96 12.89 4.04 -12.68
N PRO A 97 12.50 3.29 -13.72
CA PRO A 97 13.35 3.12 -14.89
C PRO A 97 13.74 4.51 -15.42
N LYS A 98 15.05 4.76 -15.56
CA LYS A 98 15.52 5.98 -16.24
C LYS A 98 14.85 5.99 -17.60
N LYS A 99 14.03 7.01 -17.89
CA LYS A 99 13.54 7.22 -19.25
C LYS A 99 14.76 7.25 -20.15
N PRO A 100 14.84 6.45 -21.23
CA PRO A 100 15.95 6.56 -22.16
C PRO A 100 15.97 8.01 -22.62
N ASN A 101 17.08 8.70 -22.38
CA ASN A 101 17.32 9.99 -22.98
C ASN A 101 17.22 9.75 -24.49
N HIS A 102 16.22 10.32 -25.14
CA HIS A 102 16.22 10.48 -26.58
C HIS A 102 17.32 11.50 -26.88
N THR A 103 18.57 11.05 -26.81
CA THR A 103 19.64 11.67 -27.57
C THR A 103 19.24 11.47 -29.01
N ASN A 104 18.86 12.56 -29.69
CA ASN A 104 18.90 12.65 -31.14
C ASN A 104 20.36 12.46 -31.56
N ILE A 105 20.85 11.23 -31.47
CA ILE A 105 22.01 10.81 -32.22
C ILE A 105 21.44 10.61 -33.61
N THR A 106 21.49 11.67 -34.42
CA THR A 106 21.46 11.50 -35.86
C THR A 106 22.70 10.69 -36.17
N LEU A 107 22.58 9.36 -36.12
CA LEU A 107 23.53 8.47 -36.77
C LEU A 107 23.48 8.92 -38.22
N GLY A 108 24.54 9.62 -38.66
CA GLY A 108 24.75 10.05 -40.03
C GLY A 108 24.90 8.81 -40.90
N PHE A 109 23.78 8.12 -41.14
CA PHE A 109 23.65 7.12 -42.17
C PHE A 109 23.32 7.90 -43.43
N GLU A 110 24.36 8.48 -44.03
CA GLU A 110 24.34 8.76 -45.47
C GLU A 110 24.07 7.41 -46.15
N PRO A 111 22.92 7.20 -46.82
CA PRO A 111 22.72 5.99 -47.57
C PRO A 111 23.73 6.02 -48.71
N LYS A 112 24.84 5.28 -48.56
CA LYS A 112 25.77 5.00 -49.64
C LYS A 112 24.97 4.30 -50.74
N SER A 113 24.57 5.10 -51.72
CA SER A 113 24.45 4.76 -53.13
C SER A 113 24.36 3.26 -53.40
N ALA A 114 23.13 2.76 -53.48
CA ALA A 114 22.86 1.47 -54.11
C ALA A 114 23.15 1.59 -55.62
N PHE A 115 24.42 1.50 -55.99
CA PHE A 115 24.83 1.15 -57.35
C PHE A 115 24.97 -0.36 -57.41
N ILE A 116 23.88 -1.02 -57.82
CA ILE A 116 23.92 -2.37 -58.35
C ILE A 116 24.48 -2.22 -59.76
N HIS A 117 25.72 -2.66 -60.00
CA HIS A 117 26.21 -2.85 -61.35
C HIS A 117 25.74 -4.24 -61.83
N PRO A 118 25.01 -4.36 -62.95
CA PRO A 118 24.74 -5.65 -63.56
C PRO A 118 25.99 -6.15 -64.28
N GLU A 119 26.50 -7.30 -63.86
CA GLU A 119 27.41 -8.15 -64.64
C GLU A 119 26.60 -8.83 -65.74
N GLU A 120 26.75 -8.39 -66.99
CA GLU A 120 26.41 -9.22 -68.15
C GLU A 120 27.60 -9.23 -69.13
N THR A 121 28.27 -10.36 -69.07
CA THR A 121 29.10 -10.98 -70.11
C THR A 121 28.43 -10.97 -71.48
N TYR A 122 29.16 -10.55 -72.52
CA TYR A 122 29.28 -11.23 -73.81
C TYR A 122 30.60 -10.84 -74.49
#